data_AF-A0A3N5I1P6-F1
#
_entry.id   AF-A0A3N5I1P6-F1
#
_cell.length_a   1.000
_cell.length_b   1.000
_cell.length_c   1.000
_cell.angle_alpha   90.00
_cell.angle_beta   90.00
_cell.angle_gamma   90.00
#
_symmetry.space_group_name_H-M   'P 1'
#
loop_
_entity.id
_entity.type
_entity.pdbx_description
1 polymer ?
#
loop_
_entity_poly.entity_id
_entity_poly.type
_entity_poly.pdbx_seq_one_letter_code
_entity_poly.pdbx_strand_id
1 'polypeptide(L)'
;MMVHKTRLMLTTHALKLAWVVLFVPSQLLAVDPLANRTFLRPSTGPIFVAPLVLGQIFPVPVPVPFLVPVPQPQSVLIDSQLFPDPPAPPARIELANTTQYKLRVAFIDLLENRSVASRDIEPGTSIPIRVPRTVGATLVENYRTYGPFGDISDHQVSRTIGAEIRYELVVRRWQIQSLAIDRTGKSPNPIEDISFVGQGVGRFRFPAGPSLSDGRIDVHRAAIAAGNAGTVPPLVPRGDAQRTPSDPLQEALRAVAR
;
A
#
# COMPACT_ATOMS: atom_id res chain seq x y z
N MET A 1 -48.42 11.26 -36.10
CA MET A 1 -48.36 9.85 -36.57
C MET A 1 -48.62 8.94 -35.40
N MET A 2 -49.85 8.41 -35.33
CA MET A 2 -50.29 7.40 -34.37
C MET A 2 -49.76 6.04 -34.80
N VAL A 3 -49.26 5.23 -33.86
CA VAL A 3 -49.00 3.80 -34.11
C VAL A 3 -49.74 2.98 -33.05
N HIS A 4 -50.58 2.09 -33.58
CA HIS A 4 -51.56 1.27 -32.87
C HIS A 4 -50.93 0.20 -31.97
N LYS A 5 -51.59 -0.01 -30.83
CA LYS A 5 -51.44 -1.16 -29.93
C LYS A 5 -52.29 -2.32 -30.47
N THR A 6 -51.66 -3.43 -30.84
CA THR A 6 -52.37 -4.68 -31.16
C THR A 6 -52.11 -5.68 -30.04
N ARG A 7 -53.16 -6.03 -29.28
CA ARG A 7 -53.16 -7.04 -28.21
C ARG A 7 -53.66 -8.35 -28.80
N LEU A 8 -52.82 -9.38 -28.83
CA LEU A 8 -53.22 -10.74 -29.19
C LEU A 8 -53.55 -11.51 -27.89
N MET A 9 -54.80 -11.97 -27.77
CA MET A 9 -55.21 -12.93 -26.74
C MET A 9 -54.94 -14.35 -27.25
N LEU A 10 -54.18 -15.14 -26.48
CA LEU A 10 -54.16 -16.60 -26.61
C LEU A 10 -54.54 -17.22 -25.26
N THR A 11 -55.69 -17.90 -25.26
CA THR A 11 -56.17 -18.80 -24.21
C THR A 11 -55.74 -20.22 -24.56
N THR A 12 -54.99 -20.89 -23.67
CA THR A 12 -54.70 -22.33 -23.79
C THR A 12 -54.94 -23.00 -22.44
N HIS A 13 -55.80 -24.02 -22.43
CA HIS A 13 -56.15 -24.85 -21.28
C HIS A 13 -54.97 -25.75 -20.87
N ALA A 14 -54.66 -25.82 -19.57
CA ALA A 14 -53.68 -26.75 -19.00
C ALA A 14 -54.38 -27.85 -18.19
N LEU A 15 -54.24 -29.10 -18.66
CA LEU A 15 -54.62 -30.33 -17.96
C LEU A 15 -53.61 -30.60 -16.84
N LYS A 16 -54.06 -30.78 -15.60
CA LYS A 16 -53.21 -31.15 -14.44
C LYS A 16 -53.01 -32.67 -14.39
N LEU A 17 -51.76 -33.13 -14.50
CA LEU A 17 -51.32 -34.47 -14.10
C LEU A 17 -50.42 -34.31 -12.86
N ALA A 18 -50.86 -34.85 -11.72
CA ALA A 18 -50.12 -34.80 -10.46
C ALA A 18 -49.22 -36.04 -10.32
N TRP A 19 -47.91 -35.83 -10.18
CA TRP A 19 -46.97 -36.84 -9.73
C TRP A 19 -46.69 -36.62 -8.25
N VAL A 20 -46.92 -37.64 -7.42
CA VAL A 20 -46.53 -37.64 -6.01
C VAL A 20 -45.11 -38.18 -5.92
N VAL A 21 -44.14 -37.30 -5.68
CA VAL A 21 -42.77 -37.67 -5.33
C VAL A 21 -42.69 -37.74 -3.80
N LEU A 22 -42.55 -38.96 -3.27
CA LEU A 22 -42.29 -39.20 -1.86
C LEU A 22 -40.80 -38.93 -1.57
N PHE A 23 -40.52 -37.78 -0.97
CA PHE A 23 -39.17 -37.41 -0.55
C PHE A 23 -38.93 -37.98 0.85
N VAL A 24 -38.03 -38.96 0.98
CA VAL A 24 -37.54 -39.43 2.30
C VAL A 24 -36.19 -38.77 2.54
N PRO A 25 -36.06 -37.81 3.49
CA PRO A 25 -34.78 -37.18 3.76
C PRO A 25 -33.97 -38.07 4.72
N SER A 26 -33.03 -38.85 4.18
CA SER A 26 -31.97 -39.49 4.96
C SER A 26 -30.67 -38.74 4.72
N GLN A 27 -30.48 -37.60 5.40
CA GLN A 27 -29.20 -36.88 5.45
C GLN A 27 -28.79 -36.74 6.91
N LEU A 28 -27.82 -37.56 7.34
CA LEU A 28 -27.10 -37.39 8.60
C LEU A 28 -26.09 -36.25 8.40
N LEU A 29 -26.45 -35.06 8.87
CA LEU A 29 -25.55 -33.91 8.96
C LEU A 29 -24.60 -34.09 10.13
N ALA A 30 -23.32 -34.37 9.85
CA ALA A 30 -22.24 -34.16 10.80
C ALA A 30 -21.59 -32.81 10.48
N VAL A 31 -21.66 -31.87 11.43
CA VAL A 31 -21.00 -30.57 11.35
C VAL A 31 -19.70 -30.65 12.15
N ASP A 32 -18.56 -30.48 11.48
CA ASP A 32 -17.26 -30.33 12.14
C ASP A 32 -17.04 -28.84 12.44
N PRO A 33 -16.93 -28.43 13.72
CA PRO A 33 -16.88 -27.01 14.09
C PRO A 33 -15.55 -26.30 13.78
N LEU A 34 -14.53 -26.98 13.23
CA LEU A 34 -13.20 -26.38 13.03
C LEU A 34 -12.83 -26.03 11.59
N ALA A 35 -13.64 -26.40 10.60
CA ALA A 35 -13.38 -26.03 9.22
C ALA A 35 -14.69 -25.56 8.58
N ASN A 36 -14.83 -24.23 8.41
CA ASN A 36 -15.95 -23.61 7.69
C ASN A 36 -15.88 -23.93 6.18
N ARG A 37 -16.02 -25.20 5.83
CA ARG A 37 -16.09 -25.74 4.47
C ARG A 37 -17.13 -26.86 4.45
N THR A 38 -18.22 -26.62 3.73
CA THR A 38 -19.21 -27.63 3.41
C THR A 38 -18.62 -28.57 2.36
N PHE A 39 -18.23 -29.79 2.75
CA PHE A 39 -17.88 -30.82 1.79
C PHE A 39 -19.13 -31.63 1.44
N LEU A 40 -19.60 -31.48 0.20
CA LEU A 40 -20.45 -32.50 -0.41
C LEU A 40 -19.56 -33.74 -0.62
N ARG A 41 -19.64 -34.72 0.29
CA ARG A 41 -19.06 -36.03 0.03
C ARG A 41 -19.83 -36.65 -1.14
N PRO A 42 -19.20 -37.00 -2.27
CA PRO A 42 -19.84 -37.86 -3.24
C PRO A 42 -20.15 -39.19 -2.53
N SER A 43 -21.41 -39.60 -2.52
CA SER A 43 -21.79 -40.90 -1.95
C SER A 43 -21.20 -42.00 -2.82
N THR A 44 -20.06 -42.56 -2.43
CA THR A 44 -19.44 -43.75 -3.03
C THR A 44 -20.15 -45.03 -2.55
N GLY A 45 -21.47 -45.07 -2.69
CA GLY A 45 -22.27 -46.28 -2.52
C GLY A 45 -22.97 -46.62 -3.84
N PRO A 46 -23.00 -47.88 -4.27
CA PRO A 46 -23.79 -48.26 -5.44
C PRO A 46 -25.28 -47.98 -5.18
N ILE A 47 -25.92 -47.23 -6.07
CA ILE A 47 -27.37 -47.03 -6.06
C ILE A 47 -27.98 -48.25 -6.76
N PHE A 48 -28.71 -49.08 -6.01
CA PHE A 48 -29.49 -50.17 -6.56
C PHE A 48 -30.91 -49.67 -6.87
N VAL A 49 -31.27 -49.60 -8.15
CA VAL A 49 -32.66 -49.42 -8.58
C VAL A 49 -33.17 -50.78 -9.04
N ALA A 50 -34.03 -51.41 -8.25
CA ALA A 50 -34.68 -52.65 -8.63
C ALA A 50 -35.99 -52.35 -9.37
N PRO A 51 -36.14 -52.70 -10.66
CA PRO A 51 -37.46 -52.72 -11.26
C PRO A 51 -38.24 -53.91 -10.69
N LEU A 52 -39.40 -53.64 -10.11
CA LEU A 52 -40.37 -54.68 -9.74
C LEU A 52 -41.00 -55.23 -11.02
N VAL A 53 -40.38 -56.26 -11.59
CA VAL A 53 -40.99 -57.16 -12.56
C VAL A 53 -41.03 -58.53 -11.91
N LEU A 54 -42.22 -59.14 -11.87
CA LEU A 54 -42.44 -60.47 -11.33
C LEU A 54 -41.49 -61.48 -12.00
N GLY A 55 -40.65 -62.12 -11.19
CA GLY A 55 -39.96 -63.37 -11.55
C GLY A 55 -38.61 -63.20 -12.25
N GLN A 56 -37.55 -63.52 -11.50
CA GLN A 56 -36.13 -63.56 -11.89
C GLN A 56 -35.37 -62.23 -11.86
N ILE A 57 -34.65 -62.05 -10.75
CA ILE A 57 -33.68 -60.97 -10.51
C ILE A 57 -32.36 -61.40 -11.15
N PHE A 58 -32.12 -61.06 -12.40
CA PHE A 58 -30.75 -60.98 -12.90
C PHE A 58 -30.26 -59.54 -12.65
N PRO A 59 -29.18 -59.33 -11.88
CA PRO A 59 -28.58 -58.00 -11.78
C PRO A 59 -27.99 -57.66 -13.16
N VAL A 60 -28.73 -56.90 -13.95
CA VAL A 60 -28.16 -56.27 -15.15
C VAL A 60 -27.29 -55.12 -14.61
N PRO A 61 -25.96 -55.15 -14.78
CA PRO A 61 -25.13 -54.02 -14.41
C PRO A 61 -25.56 -52.84 -15.27
N VAL A 62 -26.25 -51.87 -14.66
CA VAL A 62 -26.51 -50.60 -15.32
C VAL A 62 -25.15 -49.92 -15.46
N PRO A 63 -24.65 -49.64 -16.67
CA PRO A 63 -23.40 -48.93 -16.82
C PRO A 63 -23.58 -47.56 -16.16
N VAL A 64 -22.92 -47.36 -15.01
CA VAL A 64 -22.82 -46.02 -14.42
C VAL A 64 -22.03 -45.20 -15.43
N PRO A 65 -22.60 -44.12 -16.01
CA PRO A 65 -21.83 -43.28 -16.91
C PRO A 65 -20.65 -42.73 -16.12
N PHE A 66 -19.44 -43.13 -16.51
CA PHE A 66 -18.23 -42.51 -15.99
C PHE A 66 -18.28 -41.04 -16.40
N LEU A 67 -18.55 -40.14 -15.45
CA LEU A 67 -18.37 -38.71 -15.64
C LEU A 67 -16.87 -38.47 -15.83
N VAL A 68 -16.45 -38.29 -17.08
CA VAL A 68 -15.11 -37.84 -17.39
C VAL A 68 -14.99 -36.42 -16.83
N PRO A 69 -14.05 -36.13 -15.91
CA PRO A 69 -13.87 -34.77 -15.42
C PRO A 69 -13.43 -33.88 -16.59
N VAL A 70 -14.24 -32.88 -16.92
CA VAL A 70 -13.87 -31.86 -17.90
C VAL A 70 -12.75 -31.03 -17.27
N PRO A 71 -11.56 -30.93 -17.89
CA PRO A 71 -10.49 -30.10 -17.36
C PRO A 71 -10.99 -28.65 -17.28
N GLN A 72 -10.79 -28.02 -16.13
CA GLN A 72 -11.16 -26.62 -15.96
C GLN A 72 -10.20 -25.74 -16.76
N PRO A 73 -10.67 -24.59 -17.29
CA PRO A 73 -9.79 -23.65 -17.95
C PRO A 73 -8.64 -23.23 -17.02
N GLN A 74 -7.42 -23.19 -17.54
CA GLN A 74 -6.23 -22.76 -16.79
C GLN A 74 -5.54 -21.61 -17.52
N SER A 75 -5.25 -20.52 -16.81
CA SER A 75 -4.51 -19.37 -17.35
C SER A 75 -3.12 -19.34 -16.73
N VAL A 76 -2.11 -19.20 -17.58
CA VAL A 76 -0.70 -19.12 -17.18
C VAL A 76 -0.14 -17.79 -17.67
N LEU A 77 0.56 -17.07 -16.78
CA LEU A 77 1.31 -15.86 -17.15
C LEU A 77 2.52 -16.27 -17.99
N ILE A 78 2.58 -15.77 -19.22
CA ILE A 78 3.66 -16.05 -20.18
C ILE A 78 4.74 -14.98 -20.10
N ASP A 79 4.33 -13.72 -20.04
CA ASP A 79 5.23 -12.57 -20.08
C ASP A 79 4.67 -11.42 -19.24
N SER A 80 5.56 -10.64 -18.65
CA SER A 80 5.23 -9.50 -17.80
C SER A 80 6.26 -8.40 -18.03
N GLN A 81 5.80 -7.27 -18.56
CA GLN A 81 6.65 -6.13 -18.90
C GLN A 81 6.16 -4.87 -18.21
N LEU A 82 7.09 -4.13 -17.62
CA LEU A 82 6.83 -2.85 -16.98
C LEU A 82 7.31 -1.72 -17.89
N PHE A 83 6.38 -0.85 -18.29
CA PHE A 83 6.64 0.34 -19.10
C PHE A 83 6.54 1.58 -18.21
N PRO A 84 7.65 2.23 -17.83
CA PRO A 84 7.60 3.48 -17.07
C PRO A 84 6.87 4.56 -17.84
N ASP A 85 6.06 5.36 -17.15
CA ASP A 85 5.42 6.52 -17.76
C ASP A 85 6.48 7.57 -18.14
N PRO A 86 6.19 8.45 -19.12
CA PRO A 86 7.11 9.52 -19.50
C PRO A 86 7.54 10.38 -18.30
N PRO A 87 8.82 10.79 -18.22
CA PRO A 87 9.32 11.55 -17.08
C PRO A 87 8.57 12.88 -16.92
N ALA A 88 8.10 13.16 -15.70
CA ALA A 88 7.40 14.38 -15.38
C ALA A 88 8.39 15.52 -15.01
N PRO A 89 8.10 16.78 -15.39
CA PRO A 89 8.93 17.90 -14.97
C PRO A 89 8.86 18.09 -13.45
N PRO A 90 9.97 18.53 -12.80
CA PRO A 90 9.98 18.75 -11.36
C PRO A 90 9.03 19.87 -10.95
N ALA A 91 8.38 19.70 -9.80
CA ALA A 91 7.52 20.71 -9.22
C ALA A 91 8.33 21.88 -8.66
N ARG A 92 7.82 23.10 -8.84
CA ARG A 92 8.41 24.33 -8.29
C ARG A 92 7.64 24.73 -7.04
N ILE A 93 8.28 24.63 -5.88
CA ILE A 93 7.64 24.85 -4.59
C ILE A 93 8.37 25.96 -3.84
N GLU A 94 7.64 26.90 -3.28
CA GLU A 94 8.15 27.86 -2.30
C GLU A 94 7.84 27.35 -0.89
N LEU A 95 8.90 27.03 -0.14
CA LEU A 95 8.78 26.72 1.28
C LEU A 95 8.80 28.03 2.07
N ALA A 96 7.69 28.37 2.69
CA ALA A 96 7.53 29.59 3.47
C ALA A 96 7.57 29.30 4.97
N ASN A 97 8.23 30.18 5.71
CA ASN A 97 8.19 30.23 7.16
C ASN A 97 7.46 31.50 7.59
N THR A 98 6.19 31.38 7.95
CA THR A 98 5.40 32.52 8.44
C THR A 98 5.52 32.75 9.95
N THR A 99 6.43 32.03 10.62
CA THR A 99 6.62 32.13 12.07
C THR A 99 7.73 33.10 12.44
N GLN A 100 7.80 33.43 13.73
CA GLN A 100 8.89 34.22 14.31
C GLN A 100 10.16 33.42 14.59
N TYR A 101 10.15 32.10 14.39
CA TYR A 101 11.27 31.23 14.70
C TYR A 101 11.95 30.73 13.44
N LYS A 102 13.27 30.54 13.50
CA LYS A 102 14.01 29.88 12.44
C LYS A 102 13.57 28.42 12.33
N LEU A 103 13.30 27.97 11.10
CA LEU A 103 12.97 26.57 10.82
C LEU A 103 14.14 25.89 10.15
N ARG A 104 14.43 24.66 10.58
CA ARG A 104 15.31 23.73 9.89
C ARG A 104 14.47 22.60 9.31
N VAL A 105 14.51 22.47 7.99
CA VAL A 105 13.74 21.49 7.22
C VAL A 105 14.70 20.47 6.66
N ALA A 106 14.47 19.19 6.93
CA ALA A 106 15.22 18.08 6.34
C ALA A 106 14.34 17.34 5.32
N PHE A 107 14.90 17.08 4.15
CA PHE A 107 14.28 16.31 3.07
C PHE A 107 14.74 14.87 3.16
N ILE A 108 13.79 13.96 3.36
CA ILE A 108 14.03 12.52 3.36
C ILE A 108 13.51 11.96 2.04
N ASP A 109 14.36 11.27 1.29
CA ASP A 109 13.93 10.41 0.18
C ASP A 109 13.49 9.08 0.78
N LEU A 110 12.20 8.76 0.64
CA LEU A 110 11.57 7.56 1.17
C LEU A 110 11.95 6.30 0.39
N LEU A 111 12.37 6.43 -0.88
CA LEU A 111 12.80 5.30 -1.69
C LEU A 111 14.18 4.80 -1.23
N GLU A 112 15.09 5.73 -0.96
CA GLU A 112 16.45 5.43 -0.50
C GLU A 112 16.59 5.45 1.03
N ASN A 113 15.51 5.82 1.73
CA ASN A 113 15.45 6.01 3.18
C ASN A 113 16.61 6.85 3.75
N ARG A 114 16.97 7.94 3.08
CA ARG A 114 18.09 8.81 3.48
C ARG A 114 17.75 10.29 3.41
N SER A 115 18.42 11.08 4.25
CA SER A 115 18.34 12.53 4.20
C SER A 115 19.14 13.04 2.99
N VAL A 116 18.45 13.70 2.06
CA VAL A 116 19.05 14.23 0.83
C VAL A 116 19.60 15.64 1.05
N ALA A 117 18.86 16.47 1.78
CA ALA A 117 19.23 17.85 2.01
C ALA A 117 18.61 18.39 3.29
N SER A 118 19.25 19.38 3.90
CA SER A 118 18.65 20.21 4.93
C SER A 118 18.74 21.67 4.52
N ARG A 119 17.71 22.45 4.86
CA ARG A 119 17.62 23.88 4.58
C ARG A 119 17.11 24.62 5.79
N ASP A 120 17.71 25.76 6.03
CA ASP A 120 17.27 26.70 7.05
C ASP A 120 16.39 27.77 6.38
N ILE A 121 15.28 28.11 7.03
CA ILE A 121 14.34 29.14 6.58
C ILE A 121 14.20 30.14 7.70
N GLU A 122 14.70 31.36 7.48
CA GLU A 122 14.64 32.44 8.45
C GLU A 122 13.18 32.89 8.69
N PRO A 123 12.87 33.48 9.87
CA PRO A 123 11.54 34.01 10.16
C PRO A 123 11.02 34.94 9.06
N GLY A 124 9.76 34.76 8.65
CA GLY A 124 9.11 35.58 7.62
C GLY A 124 9.61 35.39 6.19
N THR A 125 10.60 34.51 5.96
CA THR A 125 11.18 34.30 4.62
C THR A 125 10.59 33.07 3.92
N SER A 126 10.88 32.95 2.62
CA SER A 126 10.58 31.77 1.83
C SER A 126 11.75 31.38 0.94
N ILE A 127 11.93 30.07 0.72
CA ILE A 127 12.96 29.55 -0.17
C ILE A 127 12.32 28.77 -1.33
N PRO A 128 12.74 29.01 -2.59
CA PRO A 128 12.30 28.21 -3.71
C PRO A 128 13.07 26.88 -3.75
N ILE A 129 12.36 25.79 -4.02
CA ILE A 129 12.92 24.45 -4.23
C ILE A 129 12.35 23.83 -5.50
N ARG A 130 13.08 22.87 -6.05
CA ARG A 130 12.61 22.01 -7.15
C ARG A 130 12.52 20.59 -6.62
N VAL A 131 11.34 19.99 -6.70
CA VAL A 131 11.08 18.64 -6.20
C VAL A 131 10.82 17.72 -7.40
N PRO A 132 11.64 16.68 -7.65
CA PRO A 132 11.38 15.71 -8.70
C PRO A 132 10.02 15.04 -8.51
N ARG A 133 9.22 14.94 -9.58
CA ARG A 133 7.97 14.18 -9.54
C ARG A 133 8.25 12.71 -9.79
N THR A 134 7.64 11.85 -9.00
CA THR A 134 7.56 10.42 -9.32
C THR A 134 6.62 10.20 -10.48
N VAL A 135 6.89 9.17 -11.27
CA VAL A 135 6.01 8.75 -12.36
C VAL A 135 5.48 7.35 -12.06
N GLY A 136 4.30 7.06 -12.60
CA GLY A 136 3.75 5.71 -12.55
C GLY A 136 4.43 4.82 -13.58
N ALA A 137 3.81 3.67 -13.81
CA ALA A 137 4.17 2.76 -14.88
C ALA A 137 2.93 2.02 -15.36
N THR A 138 2.97 1.51 -16.57
CA THR A 138 1.99 0.56 -17.08
C THR A 138 2.60 -0.84 -17.07
N LEU A 139 1.98 -1.75 -16.33
CA LEU A 139 2.34 -3.17 -16.40
C LEU A 139 1.47 -3.86 -17.44
N VAL A 140 2.12 -4.55 -18.36
CA VAL A 140 1.50 -5.36 -19.40
C VAL A 140 1.82 -6.82 -19.12
N GLU A 141 0.79 -7.62 -18.88
CA GLU A 141 0.88 -9.05 -18.60
C GLU A 141 0.21 -9.82 -19.74
N ASN A 142 0.92 -10.78 -20.33
CA ASN A 142 0.40 -11.67 -21.38
C ASN A 142 0.07 -13.02 -20.77
N TYR A 143 -1.18 -13.44 -20.89
CA TYR A 143 -1.68 -14.71 -20.36
C TYR A 143 -2.01 -15.66 -21.50
N ARG A 144 -1.66 -16.93 -21.34
CA ARG A 144 -2.15 -18.03 -22.16
C ARG A 144 -3.18 -18.81 -21.38
N THR A 145 -4.37 -18.93 -21.93
CA THR A 145 -5.47 -19.69 -21.34
C THR A 145 -5.71 -20.95 -22.16
N TYR A 146 -5.68 -22.10 -21.47
CA TYR A 146 -6.03 -23.41 -22.00
C TYR A 146 -7.50 -23.67 -21.66
N GLY A 147 -8.34 -23.80 -22.68
CA GLY A 147 -9.75 -24.10 -22.52
C GLY A 147 -10.03 -25.58 -22.24
N PRO A 148 -11.28 -25.91 -21.87
CA PRO A 148 -11.66 -27.27 -21.47
C PRO A 148 -11.58 -28.28 -22.63
N PHE A 149 -11.48 -27.80 -23.88
CA PHE A 149 -11.38 -28.62 -25.08
C PHE A 149 -9.99 -28.57 -25.72
N GLY A 150 -8.98 -28.03 -25.01
CA GLY A 150 -7.60 -27.92 -25.50
C GLY A 150 -7.35 -26.72 -26.42
N ASP A 151 -8.34 -25.84 -26.59
CA ASP A 151 -8.17 -24.55 -27.24
C ASP A 151 -7.19 -23.66 -26.46
N ILE A 152 -6.37 -22.92 -27.20
CA ILE A 152 -5.38 -22.00 -26.63
C ILE A 152 -5.80 -20.58 -27.04
N SER A 153 -5.90 -19.70 -26.05
CA SER A 153 -6.16 -18.28 -26.27
C SER A 153 -5.16 -17.42 -25.51
N ASP A 154 -4.54 -16.47 -26.21
CA ASP A 154 -3.61 -15.52 -25.64
C ASP A 154 -4.33 -14.18 -25.40
N HIS A 155 -4.21 -13.62 -24.20
CA HIS A 155 -4.85 -12.37 -23.81
C HIS A 155 -3.84 -11.45 -23.14
N GLN A 156 -3.91 -10.17 -23.48
CA GLN A 156 -3.09 -9.14 -22.87
C GLN A 156 -3.91 -8.36 -21.84
N VAL A 157 -3.37 -8.20 -20.64
CA VAL A 157 -3.94 -7.40 -19.56
C VAL A 157 -2.99 -6.25 -19.25
N SER A 158 -3.47 -5.02 -19.35
CA SER A 158 -2.71 -3.82 -18.98
C SER A 158 -3.26 -3.22 -17.69
N ARG A 159 -2.40 -2.95 -16.71
CA ARG A 159 -2.76 -2.24 -15.48
C ARG A 159 -1.85 -1.03 -15.24
N THR A 160 -2.45 0.08 -14.86
CA THR A 160 -1.70 1.28 -14.44
C THR A 160 -1.26 1.15 -13.00
N ILE A 161 0.02 1.37 -12.76
CA ILE A 161 0.65 1.48 -11.44
C ILE A 161 0.81 2.98 -11.17
N GLY A 162 0.16 3.46 -10.10
CA GLY A 162 0.22 4.87 -9.71
C GLY A 162 1.61 5.30 -9.24
N ALA A 163 1.88 6.59 -9.29
CA ALA A 163 3.10 7.16 -8.73
C ALA A 163 3.13 7.01 -7.20
N GLU A 164 4.30 6.76 -6.64
CA GLU A 164 4.51 6.62 -5.20
C GLU A 164 4.97 7.93 -4.55
N ILE A 165 4.72 8.07 -3.25
CA ILE A 165 5.22 9.19 -2.46
C ILE A 165 6.72 9.02 -2.25
N ARG A 166 7.51 10.00 -2.71
CA ARG A 166 8.98 9.92 -2.63
C ARG A 166 9.60 10.74 -1.52
N TYR A 167 8.99 11.84 -1.13
CA TYR A 167 9.67 12.82 -0.26
C TYR A 167 8.85 13.12 0.99
N GLU A 168 9.55 13.11 2.13
CA GLU A 168 9.05 13.57 3.41
C GLU A 168 9.87 14.75 3.90
N LEU A 169 9.19 15.79 4.40
CA LEU A 169 9.80 16.94 5.05
C LEU A 169 9.69 16.75 6.55
N VAL A 170 10.84 16.75 7.23
CA VAL A 170 10.93 16.75 8.68
C VAL A 170 11.27 18.16 9.14
N VAL A 171 10.37 18.77 9.90
CA VAL A 171 10.43 20.18 10.28
C VAL A 171 10.82 20.29 11.74
N ARG A 172 11.82 21.14 12.00
CA ARG A 172 12.28 21.47 13.34
C ARG A 172 12.34 22.97 13.52
N ARG A 173 12.01 23.42 14.71
CA ARG A 173 12.11 24.82 15.13
C ARG A 173 13.40 25.01 15.91
N TRP A 174 14.21 25.98 15.51
CA TRP A 174 15.41 26.35 16.24
C TRP A 174 15.03 27.23 17.44
N GLN A 175 15.41 26.81 18.65
CA GLN A 175 15.19 27.56 19.88
C GLN A 175 16.46 27.60 20.72
N ILE A 176 16.58 28.61 21.58
CA ILE A 176 17.69 28.70 22.54
C ILE A 176 17.46 27.62 23.60
N GLN A 177 18.47 26.79 23.82
CA GLN A 177 18.50 25.79 24.88
C GLN A 177 19.12 26.35 26.15
N SER A 178 20.27 27.02 26.03
CA SER A 178 20.98 27.63 27.15
C SER A 178 21.71 28.90 26.74
N LEU A 179 21.92 29.79 27.71
CA LEU A 179 22.63 31.06 27.57
C LEU A 179 23.57 31.21 28.77
N ALA A 180 24.87 31.36 28.50
CA ALA A 180 25.87 31.64 29.51
C ALA A 180 26.14 33.16 29.57
N ILE A 181 26.06 33.74 30.78
CA ILE A 181 26.25 35.18 31.01
C ILE A 181 27.37 35.36 32.04
N ASP A 182 28.42 36.08 31.66
CA ASP A 182 29.47 36.50 32.59
C ASP A 182 28.93 37.63 33.47
N ARG A 183 28.73 37.33 34.76
CA ARG A 183 28.30 38.34 35.75
C ARG A 183 29.48 39.06 36.42
N THR A 184 30.72 38.67 36.14
CA THR A 184 31.90 39.24 36.79
C THR A 184 32.34 40.58 36.21
N GLY A 185 31.81 40.95 35.03
CA GLY A 185 32.13 42.20 34.34
C GLY A 185 33.57 42.28 33.82
N LYS A 186 34.27 41.13 33.79
CA LYS A 186 35.65 41.04 33.32
C LYS A 186 35.73 40.76 31.82
N SER A 187 34.71 40.11 31.26
CA SER A 187 34.59 39.93 29.82
C SER A 187 34.08 41.21 29.14
N PRO A 188 34.68 41.63 28.01
CA PRO A 188 34.13 42.69 27.17
C PRO A 188 32.79 42.30 26.53
N ASN A 189 32.46 41.00 26.49
CA ASN A 189 31.18 40.46 26.03
C ASN A 189 30.46 39.75 27.19
N PRO A 190 29.37 40.31 27.75
CA PRO A 190 28.65 39.70 28.86
C PRO A 190 27.88 38.43 28.47
N ILE A 191 27.70 38.15 27.19
CA ILE A 191 27.16 36.89 26.68
C ILE A 191 28.32 36.02 26.22
N GLU A 192 28.56 34.92 26.92
CA GLU A 192 29.69 34.02 26.63
C GLU A 192 29.32 32.98 25.57
N ASP A 193 28.15 32.34 25.70
CA ASP A 193 27.72 31.28 24.80
C ASP A 193 26.19 31.19 24.71
N ILE A 194 25.69 30.87 23.51
CA ILE A 194 24.28 30.61 23.23
C ILE A 194 24.17 29.25 22.55
N SER A 195 23.67 28.26 23.30
CA SER A 195 23.37 26.95 22.74
C SER A 195 21.95 26.95 22.18
N PHE A 196 21.80 26.40 20.98
CA PHE A 196 20.50 26.22 20.34
C PHE A 196 20.12 24.74 20.31
N VAL A 197 18.84 24.44 20.21
CA VAL A 197 18.32 23.09 19.97
C VAL A 197 17.20 23.16 18.93
N GLY A 198 17.19 22.18 18.03
CA GLY A 198 16.10 21.99 17.08
C GLY A 198 14.99 21.17 17.71
N GLN A 199 13.91 21.80 18.15
CA GLN A 199 12.72 21.09 18.62
C GLN A 199 11.93 20.52 17.43
N GLY A 200 11.50 19.26 17.51
CA GLY A 200 10.61 18.65 16.52
C GLY A 200 9.25 19.35 16.44
N VAL A 201 8.86 19.82 15.26
CA VAL A 201 7.54 20.41 15.01
C VAL A 201 6.60 19.37 14.41
N GLY A 202 7.10 18.61 13.44
CA GLY A 202 6.30 17.60 12.75
C GLY A 202 6.94 17.18 11.44
N ARG A 203 6.30 16.24 10.77
CA ARG A 203 6.72 15.74 9.46
C ARG A 203 5.51 15.63 8.54
N PHE A 204 5.70 15.91 7.26
CA PHE A 204 4.65 15.74 6.26
C PHE A 204 5.24 15.31 4.93
N ARG A 205 4.41 14.68 4.09
CA ARG A 205 4.83 14.12 2.81
C ARG A 205 4.34 14.98 1.67
N PHE A 206 5.13 15.03 0.60
CA PHE A 206 4.65 15.60 -0.65
C PHE A 206 3.68 14.63 -1.33
N PRO A 207 2.63 15.13 -1.98
CA PRO A 207 1.79 14.31 -2.85
C PRO A 207 2.60 13.56 -3.92
N ALA A 208 2.10 12.42 -4.37
CA ALA A 208 2.79 11.58 -5.34
C ALA A 208 2.63 12.10 -6.78
N GLY A 209 3.70 12.02 -7.56
CA GLY A 209 3.73 12.31 -8.99
C GLY A 209 2.94 13.54 -9.45
N PRO A 210 1.95 13.40 -10.35
CA PRO A 210 1.18 14.54 -10.89
C PRO A 210 0.39 15.32 -9.85
N SER A 211 0.04 14.71 -8.72
CA SER A 211 -0.68 15.41 -7.64
C SER A 211 0.20 16.42 -6.89
N LEU A 212 1.52 16.36 -7.06
CA LEU A 212 2.44 17.37 -6.56
C LEU A 212 2.38 18.62 -7.45
N SER A 213 1.52 19.57 -7.09
CA SER A 213 1.39 20.83 -7.81
C SER A 213 2.51 21.83 -7.46
N ASP A 214 2.76 22.75 -8.39
CA ASP A 214 3.57 23.93 -8.10
C ASP A 214 2.83 24.83 -7.09
N GLY A 215 3.57 25.65 -6.34
CA GLY A 215 2.95 26.62 -5.43
C GLY A 215 3.76 26.92 -4.18
N ARG A 216 3.08 27.38 -3.14
CA ARG A 216 3.68 27.81 -1.88
C ARG A 216 3.14 26.99 -0.71
N ILE A 217 4.02 26.54 0.16
CA ILE A 217 3.71 25.73 1.33
C ILE A 217 4.23 26.43 2.58
N ASP A 218 3.32 26.76 3.50
CA ASP A 218 3.68 27.17 4.86
C ASP A 218 4.13 25.92 5.64
N VAL A 219 5.45 25.79 5.81
CA VAL A 219 6.09 24.58 6.31
C VAL A 219 5.70 24.29 7.75
N HIS A 220 5.64 25.33 8.58
CA HIS A 220 5.29 25.18 9.98
C HIS A 220 3.83 24.74 10.14
N ARG A 221 2.92 25.40 9.41
CA ARG A 221 1.50 25.05 9.45
C ARG A 221 1.24 23.64 8.94
N ALA A 222 1.87 23.25 7.84
CA ALA A 222 1.77 21.89 7.30
C ALA A 222 2.28 20.84 8.30
N ALA A 223 3.40 21.12 8.97
CA ALA A 223 3.96 20.21 9.98
C ALA A 223 3.06 20.07 11.22
N ILE A 224 2.48 21.18 11.72
CA ILE A 224 1.52 21.12 12.83
C ILE A 224 0.25 20.38 12.43
N ALA A 225 -0.28 20.65 11.24
CA ALA A 225 -1.50 20.00 10.75
C ALA A 225 -1.34 18.46 10.64
N ALA A 226 -0.11 17.97 10.47
CA ALA A 226 0.17 16.53 10.46
C ALA A 226 0.05 15.86 11.84
N GLY A 227 -0.02 16.63 12.94
CA GLY A 227 -0.33 16.13 14.28
C GLY A 227 0.70 15.13 14.86
N ASN A 228 1.94 15.13 14.35
CA ASN A 228 2.93 14.09 14.61
C ASN A 228 4.25 14.64 15.20
N ALA A 229 4.17 15.76 15.92
CA ALA A 229 5.32 16.44 16.51
C ALA A 229 6.23 15.53 17.34
N GLY A 230 5.64 14.66 18.17
CA GLY A 230 6.36 13.72 19.04
C GLY A 230 7.17 12.64 18.30
N THR A 231 6.95 12.48 16.98
CA THR A 231 7.72 11.54 16.16
C THR A 231 9.04 12.13 15.67
N VAL A 232 9.23 13.46 15.76
CA VAL A 232 10.42 14.12 15.23
C VAL A 232 11.45 14.30 16.34
N PRO A 233 12.57 13.57 16.31
CA PRO A 233 13.58 13.70 17.35
C PRO A 233 14.21 15.11 17.30
N PRO A 234 14.50 15.69 18.49
CA PRO A 234 15.22 16.94 18.56
C PRO A 234 16.59 16.84 17.87
N LEU A 235 17.02 17.94 17.23
CA LEU A 235 18.40 18.09 16.78
C LEU A 235 19.17 18.82 17.87
N VAL A 236 20.05 18.11 18.55
CA VAL A 236 21.10 18.74 19.33
C VAL A 236 22.19 19.15 18.32
N PRO A 237 22.56 20.43 18.20
CA PRO A 237 23.74 20.79 17.44
C PRO A 237 24.89 20.00 18.06
N ARG A 238 25.58 19.20 17.24
CA ARG A 238 26.90 18.72 17.64
C ARG A 238 27.75 19.98 17.71
N GLY A 239 27.89 20.53 18.92
CA GLY A 239 28.86 21.56 19.23
C GLY A 239 30.22 20.97 18.91
N ASP A 240 30.73 21.34 17.74
CA ASP A 240 31.94 20.85 17.14
C ASP A 240 31.97 19.32 16.95
N ALA A 241 32.88 18.86 16.11
CA ALA A 241 33.45 17.55 16.39
C ALA A 241 34.01 17.67 17.81
N GLN A 242 33.34 17.06 18.78
CA GLN A 242 34.03 16.51 19.92
C GLN A 242 35.18 15.72 19.30
N ARG A 243 36.39 16.32 19.27
CA ARG A 243 37.57 15.60 19.72
C ARG A 243 37.05 14.95 20.99
N THR A 244 36.66 13.69 20.89
CA THR A 244 36.66 12.81 22.04
C THR A 244 37.99 13.16 22.71
N PRO A 245 38.01 13.71 23.92
CA PRO A 245 39.24 13.68 24.70
C PRO A 245 39.66 12.22 24.59
N SER A 246 40.84 11.96 24.03
CA SER A 246 41.35 10.59 23.99
C SER A 246 41.10 10.03 25.38
N ASP A 247 40.27 8.99 25.45
CA ASP A 247 40.02 8.34 26.71
C ASP A 247 41.41 7.97 27.25
N PRO A 248 41.85 8.50 28.41
CA PRO A 248 43.21 8.27 28.89
C PRO A 248 43.51 6.77 29.03
N LEU A 249 42.47 5.94 29.19
CA LEU A 249 42.56 4.49 29.15
C LEU A 249 42.87 3.95 27.74
N GLN A 250 42.25 4.51 26.71
CA GLN A 250 42.49 4.14 25.31
C GLN A 250 43.89 4.57 24.84
N GLU A 251 44.42 5.66 25.39
CA GLU A 251 45.78 6.14 25.14
C GLU A 251 46.82 5.27 25.88
N ALA A 252 46.54 4.88 27.14
CA ALA A 252 47.35 3.93 27.89
C ALA A 252 47.40 2.53 27.25
N LEU A 253 46.26 2.03 26.75
CA LEU A 253 46.18 0.73 26.07
C LEU A 253 46.98 0.70 24.75
N ARG A 254 47.02 1.82 24.02
CA ARG A 254 47.86 1.95 22.81
C ARG A 254 49.34 2.06 23.13
N ALA A 255 49.71 2.64 24.27
CA ALA A 255 51.10 2.72 24.71
C ALA A 255 51.67 1.37 25.17
N VAL A 256 50.82 0.49 25.71
CA VAL A 256 51.20 -0.87 26.15
C VAL A 256 51.25 -1.87 24.98
N ALA A 257 50.54 -1.60 23.89
CA ALA A 257 50.48 -2.46 22.70
C ALA A 257 51.60 -2.20 21.66
N ARG A 258 52.63 -1.42 22.01
CA ARG A 258 53.88 -1.27 21.26
C ARG A 258 55.03 -1.88 22.03
#